data_AF-A0A512J169-F1
#
_entry.id   AF-A0A512J169-F1
#
_cell.length_a   1.000
_cell.length_b   1.000
_cell.length_c   1.000
_cell.angle_alpha   90.00
_cell.angle_beta   90.00
_cell.angle_gamma   90.00
#
_symmetry.space_group_name_H-M   'P 1'
#
loop_
_entity.id
_entity.type
_entity.pdbx_description
1 polymer ?
#
loop_
_entity_poly.entity_id
_entity_poly.type
_entity_poly.pdbx_seq_one_letter_code
_entity_poly.pdbx_strand_id
1 'polypeptide(L)' 'MVSGGVRQMQGEDVLLRLEEAIREAGSQQAWAASAGVSAQYVGDVRKGRRAPGDAVLDALGLQRVVSYVPAGETRP' A
#
# COMPACT_ATOMS: atom_id res chain seq x y z
N MET A 1 -24.88 -17.00 -3.01
CA MET A 1 -24.07 -16.31 -1.98
C MET A 1 -22.82 -15.81 -2.67
N VAL A 2 -22.75 -14.51 -2.94
CA VAL A 2 -21.59 -13.92 -3.63
C VAL A 2 -20.48 -13.84 -2.60
N SER A 3 -19.45 -14.69 -2.70
CA SER A 3 -18.24 -14.55 -1.92
C SER A 3 -17.57 -13.25 -2.34
N GLY A 4 -17.87 -12.16 -1.63
CA GLY A 4 -17.09 -10.92 -1.69
C GLY A 4 -15.74 -11.19 -1.06
N GLY A 5 -14.87 -11.89 -1.78
CA GLY A 5 -13.53 -12.20 -1.33
C GLY A 5 -12.75 -10.90 -1.17
N VAL A 6 -12.36 -10.57 0.06
CA VAL A 6 -11.41 -9.50 0.32
C VAL A 6 -10.13 -9.87 -0.42
N ARG A 7 -9.82 -9.17 -1.52
CA ARG A 7 -8.58 -9.41 -2.25
C ARG A 7 -7.43 -8.89 -1.42
N GLN A 8 -6.75 -9.81 -0.73
CA GLN A 8 -5.50 -9.52 -0.04
C GLN A 8 -4.47 -9.11 -1.09
N MET A 9 -3.87 -7.94 -0.91
CA MET A 9 -2.82 -7.42 -1.78
C MET A 9 -1.47 -7.56 -1.06
N GLN A 10 -0.45 -8.06 -1.76
CA GLN A 10 0.89 -8.20 -1.20
C GLN A 10 1.64 -6.86 -1.28
N GLY A 11 2.79 -6.75 -0.60
CA GLY A 11 3.58 -5.51 -0.58
C GLY A 11 3.95 -4.97 -1.97
N GLU A 12 4.24 -5.85 -2.93
CA GLU A 12 4.52 -5.47 -4.32
C GLU A 12 3.28 -4.90 -5.04
N ASP A 13 2.10 -5.45 -4.80
CA ASP A 13 0.84 -4.94 -5.35
C ASP A 13 0.53 -3.53 -4.80
N VAL A 14 0.88 -3.26 -3.53
CA VAL A 14 0.72 -1.94 -2.91
C VAL A 14 1.65 -0.91 -3.57
N LEU A 15 2.89 -1.29 -3.89
CA LEU A 15 3.82 -0.41 -4.58
C LEU A 15 3.36 -0.08 -6.01
N LEU A 16 2.82 -1.06 -6.75
CA LEU A 16 2.24 -0.81 -8.07
C LEU A 16 1.07 0.18 -8.00
N ARG A 17 0.17 0.01 -7.02
CA ARG A 17 -0.92 0.98 -6.77
C ARG A 17 -0.40 2.37 -6.44
N LEU A 18 0.66 2.45 -5.65
CA LEU A 18 1.28 3.72 -5.31
C LEU A 18 1.87 4.42 -6.54
N GLU A 19 2.55 3.70 -7.42
CA GLU A 19 3.08 4.24 -8.67
C GLU A 19 1.96 4.71 -9.62
N GLU A 20 0.86 3.94 -9.72
CA GLU A 20 -0.33 4.33 -10.48
C GLU A 20 -0.92 5.65 -9.95
N ALA A 21 -1.12 5.74 -8.63
CA ALA A 21 -1.69 6.92 -7.99
C ALA A 21 -0.78 8.16 -8.12
N ILE A 22 0.55 7.97 -8.04
CA ILE A 22 1.54 9.04 -8.28
C ILE A 22 1.46 9.55 -9.72
N ARG A 23 1.32 8.64 -10.69
CA ARG A 23 1.19 8.98 -12.10
C ARG A 23 -0.11 9.74 -12.37
N GLU A 24 -1.22 9.34 -11.76
CA GLU A 24 -2.51 10.02 -11.88
C GLU A 24 -2.50 11.42 -11.26
N ALA A 25 -1.80 11.59 -10.13
CA ALA A 25 -1.57 12.90 -9.52
C ALA A 25 -0.57 13.76 -10.29
N GLY A 26 0.13 13.20 -11.28
CA GLY A 26 1.13 13.86 -12.12
C GLY A 26 2.53 13.97 -11.50
N SER A 27 2.65 13.84 -10.17
CA SER A 27 3.97 13.75 -9.50
C SER A 27 3.86 13.17 -8.10
N GLN A 28 5.00 12.68 -7.58
CA GLN A 28 5.10 12.20 -6.20
C GLN A 28 4.76 13.30 -5.19
N GLN A 29 5.16 14.54 -5.45
CA GLN A 29 4.90 15.68 -4.56
C GLN A 29 3.40 16.01 -4.54
N ALA A 30 2.75 16.01 -5.70
CA ALA A 30 1.31 16.26 -5.81
C ALA A 30 0.50 15.18 -5.09
N TRP A 31 0.84 13.91 -5.30
CA TRP A 31 0.18 12.81 -4.58
C TRP A 31 0.41 12.87 -3.08
N ALA A 32 1.66 13.11 -2.64
CA ALA A 32 1.99 13.22 -1.23
C ALA A 32 1.21 14.36 -0.55
N ALA A 33 1.08 15.50 -1.22
CA ALA A 33 0.28 16.63 -0.76
C ALA A 33 -1.21 16.28 -0.66
N SER A 34 -1.78 15.59 -1.66
CA SER A 34 -3.20 15.18 -1.61
C SER A 34 -3.47 14.11 -0.57
N ALA A 35 -2.51 13.22 -0.32
CA ALA A 35 -2.57 12.17 0.69
C ALA A 35 -2.21 12.65 2.11
N GLY A 36 -1.77 13.91 2.28
CA GLY A 36 -1.38 14.44 3.58
C GLY A 36 -0.12 13.82 4.18
N VAL A 37 0.77 13.26 3.34
CA VAL A 37 2.03 12.61 3.74
C VAL A 37 3.23 13.37 3.21
N SER A 38 4.40 13.19 3.83
CA SER A 38 5.62 13.84 3.33
C SER A 38 6.13 13.13 2.07
N ALA A 39 6.57 13.90 1.08
CA ALA A 39 7.15 13.32 -0.14
C ALA A 39 8.40 12.46 0.16
N GLN A 40 9.16 12.78 1.21
CA GLN A 40 10.27 11.94 1.66
C GLN A 40 9.78 10.56 2.13
N TYR A 41 8.70 10.50 2.90
CA TYR A 41 8.10 9.25 3.33
C TYR A 41 7.63 8.41 2.14
N VAL A 42 6.99 9.02 1.15
CA VAL A 42 6.61 8.34 -0.10
C VAL A 42 7.83 7.77 -0.81
N GLY A 43 8.94 8.54 -0.88
CA GLY A 43 10.20 8.08 -1.46
C GLY A 43 10.81 6.89 -0.72
N ASP A 44 10.74 6.86 0.61
CA ASP A 44 11.24 5.75 1.43
C ASP A 44 10.42 4.47 1.23
N VAL A 45 9.09 4.61 1.10
CA VAL A 45 8.17 3.50 0.78
C VAL A 45 8.46 2.94 -0.60
N ARG A 46 8.58 3.79 -1.63
CA ARG A 46 8.92 3.38 -3.00
C ARG A 46 10.25 2.63 -3.10
N LYS A 47 11.23 3.01 -2.29
CA LYS A 47 12.56 2.38 -2.25
C LYS A 47 12.60 1.11 -1.39
N GLY A 48 11.47 0.70 -0.80
CA GLY A 48 11.42 -0.44 0.13
C GLY A 48 12.17 -0.22 1.44
N ARG A 49 12.61 1.01 1.75
CA ARG A 49 13.29 1.33 3.01
C ARG A 49 12.33 1.32 4.19
N ARG A 50 11.05 1.54 3.92
CA ARG A 50 9.98 1.56 4.93
C ARG A 50 8.73 0.89 4.36
N ALA A 51 8.05 0.09 5.17
CA ALA A 51 6.75 -0.44 4.78
C ALA A 51 5.72 0.71 4.66
N PRO A 52 4.75 0.61 3.73
CA PRO A 52 3.61 1.50 3.68
C PRO A 52 2.83 1.39 5.00
N GLY A 53 2.75 2.51 5.71
CA GLY A 53 2.01 2.65 6.95
C GLY A 53 0.57 3.06 6.67
N ASP A 54 -0.21 3.21 7.74
CA ASP A 54 -1.66 3.42 7.64
C ASP A 54 -2.01 4.63 6.79
N ALA A 55 -1.30 5.75 6.93
CA ALA A 55 -1.55 6.95 6.11
C ALA A 55 -1.41 6.72 4.59
N VAL A 56 -0.45 5.90 4.16
CA VAL A 56 -0.28 5.58 2.73
C VAL A 56 -1.35 4.58 2.29
N LEU A 57 -1.66 3.58 3.12
CA LEU A 57 -2.67 2.59 2.81
C LEU A 57 -4.06 3.24 2.72
N ASP A 58 -4.44 4.06 3.70
CA ASP A 58 -5.71 4.79 3.72
C ASP A 58 -5.86 5.70 2.50
N ALA A 59 -4.80 6.43 2.13
CA ALA A 59 -4.78 7.26 0.93
C ALA A 59 -4.89 6.46 -0.38
N LEU A 60 -4.51 5.19 -0.38
CA LEU A 60 -4.69 4.26 -1.49
C LEU A 60 -6.02 3.48 -1.41
N GLY A 61 -6.85 3.74 -0.40
CA GLY A 61 -8.08 2.98 -0.15
C GLY A 61 -7.82 1.53 0.29
N LEU A 62 -6.66 1.27 0.88
CA LEU A 62 -6.21 -0.03 1.37
C LEU A 62 -6.20 -0.04 2.90
N GLN A 63 -6.35 -1.22 3.49
CA GLN A 63 -6.25 -1.41 4.93
C GLN A 63 -5.25 -2.52 5.24
N ARG A 64 -4.36 -2.30 6.22
CA ARG A 64 -3.46 -3.36 6.70
C ARG A 64 -4.27 -4.40 7.48
N VAL A 65 -4.23 -5.65 7.02
CA VAL A 65 -4.79 -6.81 7.74
C VAL A 65 -3.64 -7.71 8.18
N VAL A 66 -3.53 -7.95 9.48
CA VAL A 66 -2.56 -8.91 10.05
C VAL A 66 -3.29 -10.23 10.27
N SER A 67 -2.84 -11.29 9.58
CA SER A 67 -3.37 -12.64 9.77
C SER A 67 -2.32 -13.57 10.37
N TYR A 68 -2.72 -14.39 11.34
CA TYR A 68 -1.88 -15.44 11.91
C TYR A 68 -2.25 -16.79 11.29
N VAL A 69 -1.24 -17.56 10.90
CA VAL A 69 -1.40 -18.95 10.45
C VAL A 69 -0.63 -19.88 11.40
N PRO A 70 -1.02 -21.17 11.51
CA PRO A 70 -0.26 -22.13 12.30
C PRO A 70 1.21 -22.16 11.85
N ALA A 71 2.14 -22.29 12.80
CA ALA A 71 3.58 -22.18 12.54
C ALA A 71 4.18 -23.24 11.57
N GLY A 72 3.38 -24.22 11.12
CA GLY A 72 3.76 -25.22 10.13
C GLY A 72 3.08 -25.06 8.76
N GLU A 73 2.23 -24.05 8.58
CA GLU A 73 1.47 -23.84 7.34
C GLU A 73 2.10 -22.69 6.54
N THR A 74 2.96 -23.04 5.58
CA THR A 74 3.52 -22.07 4.63
C THR A 74 2.46 -21.74 3.58
N ARG A 75 1.95 -20.51 3.61
CA ARG A 75 1.16 -19.98 2.49
C ARG A 75 2.11 -19.62 1.34
N PRO A 76 1.85 -20.08 0.10
CA PRO A 76 2.63 -19.66 -1.07
C PRO A 76 2.41 -18.18 -1.39
#